data_AF-A0A9X7VZ23-F1
#
_entry.id   AF-A0A9X7VZ23-F1
#
_cell.length_a   1.000
_cell.length_b   1.000
_cell.length_c   1.000
_cell.angle_alpha   90.00
_cell.angle_beta   90.00
_cell.angle_gamma   90.00
#
_symmetry.space_group_name_H-M   'P 1'
#
loop_
_entity.id
_entity.type
_entity.pdbx_description
1 polymer ?
#
loop_
_entity_poly.entity_id
_entity_poly.type
_entity_poly.pdbx_seq_one_letter_code
_entity_poly.pdbx_strand_id
1 'polypeptide(L)'
;MQEQRDCPNCGQGVDGFIITFSSERAQRDIKQTILSELKPLWRVIDERRLWLRRKLVYDLLPYWQEFYHLSDWEVRWGTLKFTGEVEEGQRSSWSEIASLKPTMFVDDVIQTGQIRMMMQPIVDVMKRKTIAYEMLARSVQTDGSVISPAELYQSAREQNQLFRLDRACRIAAIETVSKVPDNQLVFINFVPTSIYVPEHCLATTVQAAERCGVERHRIVFEVVETDHVEDLSHLRSILSYYREKGFQCALDDFGEGFSDEETMDVLRPDIVKLDRKYVTDIHKNDEKRRTADSIYHQGRKAGATMLAEGVECEEEAVTLAEIGYTLQQGYWYGKPAWLPVDVDPRKFHVFHH
;
A
#
# COMPACT_ATOMS: atom_id res chain seq x y z
N MET A 1 13.70 -7.74 -27.83
CA MET A 1 13.00 -9.01 -27.56
C MET A 1 13.85 -9.76 -26.55
N GLN A 2 13.55 -9.60 -25.27
CA GLN A 2 14.31 -10.19 -24.19
C GLN A 2 13.29 -10.79 -23.23
N GLU A 3 13.42 -12.10 -23.02
CA GLU A 3 12.49 -12.98 -22.33
C GLU A 3 12.10 -12.41 -20.96
N GLN A 4 10.83 -12.09 -20.79
CA GLN A 4 10.17 -12.02 -19.49
C GLN A 4 10.29 -13.41 -18.88
N ARG A 5 11.22 -13.61 -17.95
CA ARG A 5 11.24 -14.80 -17.11
C ARG A 5 10.25 -14.56 -15.97
N ASP A 6 9.30 -15.48 -15.89
CA ASP A 6 8.09 -15.38 -15.11
C ASP A 6 8.34 -15.15 -13.61
N CYS A 7 7.74 -14.10 -13.08
CA CYS A 7 7.54 -13.92 -11.64
C CYS A 7 6.43 -14.90 -11.21
N PRO A 8 6.71 -15.89 -10.32
CA PRO A 8 5.82 -17.02 -10.07
C PRO A 8 4.44 -16.65 -9.50
N ASN A 9 4.28 -15.47 -8.87
CA ASN A 9 2.99 -14.97 -8.38
C ASN A 9 2.42 -13.76 -9.13
N CYS A 10 3.15 -13.24 -10.12
CA CYS A 10 2.59 -12.28 -11.07
C CYS A 10 1.61 -12.96 -12.06
N GLY A 11 1.44 -14.28 -11.93
CA GLY A 11 0.81 -15.21 -12.87
C GLY A 11 -0.46 -15.96 -12.40
N GLN A 12 -1.12 -15.58 -11.30
CA GLN A 12 -2.22 -16.44 -10.76
C GLN A 12 -3.52 -16.48 -11.60
N GLY A 13 -3.65 -15.61 -12.60
CA GLY A 13 -4.88 -15.47 -13.39
C GLY A 13 -5.79 -14.37 -12.85
N VAL A 14 -7.01 -14.28 -13.37
CA VAL A 14 -8.01 -13.29 -12.95
C VAL A 14 -9.13 -14.01 -12.21
N ASP A 15 -9.41 -13.59 -10.98
CA ASP A 15 -10.51 -14.14 -10.19
C ASP A 15 -11.87 -13.67 -10.70
N GLY A 16 -12.84 -14.59 -10.65
CA GLY A 16 -14.19 -14.42 -11.14
C GLY A 16 -15.13 -15.47 -10.56
N PHE A 17 -16.26 -15.62 -11.22
CA PHE A 17 -17.24 -16.64 -10.91
C PHE A 17 -17.54 -17.47 -12.14
N ILE A 18 -17.69 -18.77 -11.93
CA ILE A 18 -18.23 -19.69 -12.91
C ILE A 18 -19.74 -19.79 -12.67
N ILE A 19 -20.52 -19.44 -13.68
CA ILE A 19 -21.98 -19.53 -13.66
C ILE A 19 -22.41 -20.68 -14.55
N THR A 20 -23.09 -21.66 -13.97
CA THR A 20 -23.74 -22.75 -14.71
C THR A 20 -25.21 -22.39 -14.91
N PHE A 21 -25.59 -22.13 -16.16
CA PHE A 21 -26.96 -21.75 -16.52
C PHE A 21 -27.87 -22.99 -16.59
N SER A 22 -29.17 -22.78 -16.40
CA SER A 22 -30.19 -23.84 -16.42
C SER A 22 -30.29 -24.58 -17.76
N SER A 23 -29.94 -23.92 -18.86
CA SER A 23 -29.89 -24.51 -20.20
C SER A 23 -28.88 -23.81 -21.11
N GLU A 24 -28.51 -24.45 -22.22
CA GLU A 24 -27.66 -23.86 -23.25
C GLU A 24 -28.30 -22.61 -23.88
N ARG A 25 -29.64 -22.62 -24.03
CA ARG A 25 -30.42 -21.46 -24.47
C ARG A 25 -30.29 -20.28 -23.51
N ALA A 26 -30.44 -20.51 -22.21
CA ALA A 26 -30.30 -19.46 -21.20
C ALA A 26 -28.90 -18.83 -21.24
N GLN A 27 -27.84 -19.63 -21.40
CA GLN A 27 -26.48 -19.09 -21.60
C GLN A 27 -26.41 -18.21 -22.86
N ARG A 28 -26.92 -18.72 -23.99
CA ARG A 28 -26.87 -18.03 -25.29
C ARG A 28 -27.58 -16.68 -25.23
N ASP A 29 -28.74 -16.62 -24.58
CA ASP A 29 -29.53 -15.40 -24.43
C ASP A 29 -28.77 -14.35 -23.60
N ILE A 30 -28.16 -14.74 -22.47
CA ILE A 30 -27.32 -13.84 -21.65
C ILE A 30 -26.10 -13.33 -22.44
N LYS A 31 -25.44 -14.21 -23.21
CA LYS A 31 -24.27 -13.83 -24.02
C LYS A 31 -24.61 -12.81 -25.09
N GLN A 32 -25.70 -13.03 -25.82
CA GLN A 32 -26.07 -12.18 -26.96
C GLN A 32 -26.65 -10.85 -26.51
N THR A 33 -27.43 -10.85 -25.42
CA THR A 33 -28.19 -9.68 -24.99
C THR A 33 -27.38 -8.75 -24.07
N ILE A 34 -26.52 -9.32 -23.22
CA ILE A 34 -25.88 -8.56 -22.13
C ILE A 34 -24.35 -8.50 -22.31
N LEU A 35 -23.74 -9.62 -22.69
CA LEU A 35 -22.29 -9.77 -22.63
C LEU A 35 -21.56 -9.51 -23.96
N SER A 36 -22.29 -9.31 -25.06
CA SER A 36 -21.76 -9.19 -26.42
C SER A 36 -20.72 -8.09 -26.57
N GLU A 37 -20.95 -6.94 -25.92
CA GLU A 37 -20.07 -5.76 -25.93
C GLU A 37 -19.07 -5.72 -24.75
N LEU A 38 -19.13 -6.69 -23.83
CA LEU A 38 -18.38 -6.65 -22.56
C LEU A 38 -17.13 -7.56 -22.56
N LYS A 39 -16.60 -7.92 -23.73
CA LYS A 39 -15.30 -8.60 -23.81
C LYS A 39 -14.19 -7.60 -23.45
N PRO A 40 -13.18 -7.96 -22.63
CA PRO A 40 -12.74 -9.33 -22.26
C PRO A 40 -13.21 -9.83 -20.88
N LEU A 41 -14.28 -9.28 -20.31
CA LEU A 41 -14.67 -9.51 -18.90
C LEU A 41 -15.29 -10.90 -18.61
N TRP A 42 -15.37 -11.77 -19.61
CA TRP A 42 -15.96 -13.11 -19.50
C TRP A 42 -15.37 -14.09 -20.52
N ARG A 43 -15.54 -15.39 -20.26
CA ARG A 43 -15.08 -16.52 -21.09
C ARG A 43 -16.13 -17.64 -21.12
N VAL A 44 -16.20 -18.32 -22.27
CA VAL A 44 -16.99 -19.56 -22.40
C VAL A 44 -16.14 -20.71 -21.86
N ILE A 45 -16.70 -21.50 -20.96
CA ILE A 45 -16.10 -22.77 -20.53
C ILE A 45 -16.69 -23.89 -21.40
N ASP A 46 -18.03 -23.97 -21.47
CA ASP A 46 -18.76 -24.90 -22.32
C ASP A 46 -20.18 -24.39 -22.66
N GLU A 47 -21.02 -25.27 -23.18
CA GLU A 47 -22.41 -25.03 -23.59
C GLU A 47 -23.30 -24.44 -22.49
N ARG A 48 -23.01 -24.70 -21.21
CA ARG A 48 -23.82 -24.24 -20.07
C ARG A 48 -23.06 -23.41 -19.05
N ARG A 49 -21.74 -23.29 -19.16
CA ARG A 49 -20.91 -22.58 -18.19
C ARG A 49 -20.14 -21.42 -18.78
N LEU A 50 -20.20 -20.28 -18.09
CA LEU A 50 -19.38 -19.11 -18.36
C LEU A 50 -18.54 -18.77 -17.14
N TRP A 51 -17.32 -18.33 -17.38
CA TRP A 51 -16.56 -17.59 -16.39
C TRP A 51 -16.79 -16.09 -16.60
N LEU A 52 -17.08 -15.35 -15.54
CA LEU A 52 -17.24 -13.90 -15.56
C LEU A 52 -16.35 -13.29 -14.48
N ARG A 53 -15.74 -12.15 -14.78
CA ARG A 53 -14.98 -11.37 -13.79
C ARG A 53 -15.90 -10.93 -12.65
N ARG A 54 -15.39 -10.90 -11.41
CA ARG A 54 -16.17 -10.57 -10.20
C ARG A 54 -17.02 -9.32 -10.36
N LYS A 55 -16.42 -8.21 -10.78
CA LYS A 55 -17.12 -6.93 -10.96
C LYS A 55 -18.32 -7.06 -11.90
N LEU A 56 -18.16 -7.73 -13.03
CA LEU A 56 -19.23 -7.91 -14.00
C LEU A 56 -20.42 -8.66 -13.38
N VAL A 57 -20.17 -9.68 -12.56
CA VAL A 57 -21.24 -10.38 -11.83
C VAL A 57 -21.95 -9.42 -10.87
N TYR A 58 -21.20 -8.61 -10.11
CA TYR A 58 -21.80 -7.65 -9.18
C TYR A 58 -22.56 -6.50 -9.85
N ASP A 59 -22.12 -6.05 -11.02
CA ASP A 59 -22.82 -5.04 -11.82
C ASP A 59 -24.13 -5.60 -12.39
N LEU A 60 -24.14 -6.88 -12.79
CA LEU A 60 -25.30 -7.55 -13.37
C LEU A 60 -26.24 -8.15 -12.33
N LEU A 61 -25.78 -8.38 -11.09
CA LEU A 61 -26.55 -9.06 -10.06
C LEU A 61 -27.91 -8.40 -9.77
N PRO A 62 -28.04 -7.07 -9.64
CA PRO A 62 -29.35 -6.44 -9.44
C PRO A 62 -30.31 -6.71 -10.61
N TYR A 63 -29.82 -6.62 -11.85
CA TYR A 63 -30.60 -6.95 -13.04
C TYR A 63 -30.99 -8.43 -13.06
N TRP A 64 -30.07 -9.34 -12.71
CA TRP A 64 -30.41 -10.77 -12.67
C TRP A 64 -31.41 -11.12 -11.58
N GLN A 65 -31.33 -10.48 -10.41
CA GLN A 65 -32.29 -10.67 -9.33
C GLN A 65 -33.70 -10.18 -9.70
N GLU A 66 -33.81 -9.16 -10.55
CA GLU A 66 -35.09 -8.62 -11.01
C GLU A 66 -35.72 -9.48 -12.11
N PHE A 67 -34.93 -9.98 -13.06
CA PHE A 67 -35.44 -10.61 -14.28
C PHE A 67 -35.27 -12.14 -14.36
N TYR A 68 -34.54 -12.77 -13.43
CA TYR A 68 -34.24 -14.21 -13.46
C TYR A 68 -34.38 -14.88 -12.08
N HIS A 69 -34.69 -16.17 -12.09
CA HIS A 69 -34.65 -17.00 -10.89
C HIS A 69 -33.23 -17.54 -10.68
N LEU A 70 -32.42 -16.85 -9.89
CA LEU A 70 -31.02 -17.22 -9.64
C LEU A 70 -30.85 -18.64 -9.04
N SER A 71 -31.89 -19.19 -8.40
CA SER A 71 -31.92 -20.59 -7.94
C SER A 71 -31.77 -21.61 -9.07
N ASP A 72 -32.09 -21.23 -10.31
CA ASP A 72 -31.97 -22.08 -11.49
C ASP A 72 -30.52 -22.17 -11.99
N TRP A 73 -29.64 -21.29 -11.49
CA TRP A 73 -28.24 -21.22 -11.89
C TRP A 73 -27.33 -21.60 -10.72
N GLU A 74 -26.25 -22.32 -11.01
CA GLU A 74 -25.21 -22.59 -10.02
C GLU A 74 -24.09 -21.57 -10.15
N VAL A 75 -23.46 -21.23 -9.01
CA VAL A 75 -22.35 -20.30 -8.98
C VAL A 75 -21.19 -20.86 -8.16
N ARG A 76 -19.98 -20.67 -8.68
CA ARG A 76 -18.73 -21.13 -8.07
C ARG A 76 -17.66 -20.08 -8.23
N TRP A 77 -16.69 -20.08 -7.34
CA TRP A 77 -15.44 -19.35 -7.55
C TRP A 77 -14.72 -19.93 -8.77
N GLY A 78 -14.00 -19.09 -9.51
CA GLY A 78 -13.10 -19.58 -10.55
C GLY A 78 -12.08 -18.55 -10.99
N THR A 79 -10.92 -19.04 -11.42
CA THR A 79 -9.78 -18.20 -11.77
C THR A 79 -9.38 -18.47 -13.22
N LEU A 80 -9.45 -17.43 -14.06
CA LEU A 80 -9.01 -17.50 -15.46
C LEU A 80 -7.50 -17.38 -15.52
N LYS A 81 -6.80 -18.49 -15.79
CA LYS A 81 -5.35 -18.53 -15.96
C LYS A 81 -4.92 -17.77 -17.21
N PHE A 82 -3.67 -17.32 -17.23
CA PHE A 82 -3.07 -16.68 -18.41
C PHE A 82 -2.97 -17.62 -19.62
N THR A 83 -2.96 -18.94 -19.39
CA THR A 83 -3.07 -19.97 -20.44
C THR A 83 -4.43 -19.94 -21.16
N GLY A 84 -5.43 -19.26 -20.59
CA GLY A 84 -6.80 -19.20 -21.09
C GLY A 84 -7.73 -20.23 -20.45
N GLU A 85 -7.20 -21.16 -19.66
CA GLU A 85 -7.98 -22.15 -18.91
C GLU A 85 -8.64 -21.52 -17.67
N VAL A 86 -9.81 -22.04 -17.29
CA VAL A 86 -10.50 -21.61 -16.07
C VAL A 86 -10.34 -22.69 -15.01
N GLU A 87 -9.66 -22.36 -13.91
CA GLU A 87 -9.59 -23.22 -12.73
C GLU A 87 -10.88 -23.09 -11.92
N GLU A 88 -11.48 -24.21 -11.55
CA GLU A 88 -12.75 -24.24 -10.82
C GLU A 88 -12.52 -24.27 -9.30
N GLY A 89 -13.09 -23.29 -8.60
CA GLY A 89 -13.05 -23.19 -7.15
C GLY A 89 -14.30 -23.74 -6.46
N GLN A 90 -14.46 -23.40 -5.18
CA GLN A 90 -15.57 -23.88 -4.36
C GLN A 90 -16.93 -23.37 -4.87
N ARG A 91 -17.98 -24.20 -4.71
CA ARG A 91 -19.38 -23.78 -4.91
C ARG A 91 -19.82 -22.82 -3.80
N SER A 92 -20.64 -21.83 -4.16
CA SER A 92 -21.21 -20.85 -3.24
C SER A 92 -22.70 -20.65 -3.54
N SER A 93 -23.38 -19.87 -2.71
CA SER A 93 -24.75 -19.42 -2.95
C SER A 93 -24.80 -17.98 -3.47
N TRP A 94 -25.84 -17.63 -4.21
CA TRP A 94 -26.03 -16.25 -4.68
C TRP A 94 -26.21 -15.24 -3.53
N SER A 95 -26.79 -15.68 -2.40
CA SER A 95 -26.88 -14.88 -1.18
C SER A 95 -25.51 -14.60 -0.55
N GLU A 96 -24.63 -15.61 -0.49
CA GLU A 96 -23.25 -15.42 -0.03
C GLU A 96 -22.51 -14.46 -0.95
N ILE A 97 -22.56 -14.69 -2.27
CA ILE A 97 -21.88 -13.82 -3.25
C ILE A 97 -22.35 -12.38 -3.11
N ALA A 98 -23.67 -12.14 -3.03
CA ALA A 98 -24.22 -10.80 -2.85
C ALA A 98 -23.69 -10.12 -1.59
N SER A 99 -23.56 -10.87 -0.49
CA SER A 99 -23.04 -10.35 0.78
C SER A 99 -21.54 -10.06 0.77
N LEU A 100 -20.80 -10.68 -0.16
CA LEU A 100 -19.35 -10.49 -0.35
C LEU A 100 -19.01 -9.36 -1.33
N LYS A 101 -20.00 -8.57 -1.78
CA LYS A 101 -19.74 -7.44 -2.67
C LYS A 101 -18.76 -6.47 -2.01
N PRO A 102 -17.57 -6.23 -2.57
CA PRO A 102 -16.61 -5.32 -1.97
C PRO A 102 -17.15 -3.88 -2.04
N THR A 103 -16.76 -3.04 -1.08
CA THR A 103 -17.14 -1.61 -1.06
C THR A 103 -16.58 -0.86 -2.27
N MET A 104 -15.42 -1.30 -2.78
CA MET A 104 -14.82 -0.78 -4.02
C MET A 104 -14.09 -1.88 -4.80
N PHE A 105 -13.88 -1.67 -6.10
CA PHE A 105 -12.99 -2.51 -6.91
C PHE A 105 -11.62 -1.84 -7.08
N VAL A 106 -10.57 -2.49 -6.59
CA VAL A 106 -9.20 -1.94 -6.60
C VAL A 106 -8.68 -1.73 -8.03
N ASP A 107 -9.10 -2.58 -8.96
CA ASP A 107 -8.80 -2.42 -10.37
C ASP A 107 -9.28 -1.08 -10.95
N ASP A 108 -10.49 -0.64 -10.59
CA ASP A 108 -11.04 0.61 -11.09
C ASP A 108 -10.25 1.79 -10.51
N VAL A 109 -9.93 1.76 -9.21
CA VAL A 109 -9.11 2.76 -8.54
C VAL A 109 -7.77 2.94 -9.25
N ILE A 110 -7.13 1.83 -9.61
CA ILE A 110 -5.84 1.83 -10.33
C ILE A 110 -6.02 2.34 -11.77
N GLN A 111 -7.01 1.84 -12.51
CA GLN A 111 -7.18 2.13 -13.95
C GLN A 111 -7.68 3.55 -14.21
N THR A 112 -8.53 4.08 -13.34
CA THR A 112 -9.09 5.44 -13.47
C THR A 112 -8.19 6.52 -12.86
N GLY A 113 -7.03 6.14 -12.32
CA GLY A 113 -6.06 7.06 -11.75
C GLY A 113 -6.60 7.80 -10.52
N GLN A 114 -7.43 7.15 -9.71
CA GLN A 114 -8.04 7.71 -8.49
C GLN A 114 -7.07 7.75 -7.31
N ILE A 115 -5.91 7.11 -7.43
CA ILE A 115 -4.85 7.20 -6.42
C ILE A 115 -4.24 8.61 -6.43
N ARG A 116 -4.28 9.26 -5.27
CA ARG A 116 -3.69 10.58 -5.02
C ARG A 116 -2.87 10.53 -3.75
N MET A 117 -1.85 11.38 -3.69
CA MET A 117 -0.92 11.43 -2.56
C MET A 117 -1.16 12.70 -1.76
N MET A 118 -1.46 12.51 -0.49
CA MET A 118 -1.28 13.56 0.52
C MET A 118 0.16 13.53 1.01
N MET A 119 0.68 14.67 1.40
CA MET A 119 2.03 14.87 1.92
C MET A 119 1.94 15.30 3.37
N GLN A 120 2.61 14.60 4.28
CA GLN A 120 2.74 15.00 5.67
C GLN A 120 4.19 15.43 5.96
N PRO A 121 4.43 16.62 6.56
CA PRO A 121 5.77 17.10 6.79
C PRO A 121 6.49 16.29 7.87
N ILE A 122 7.75 15.97 7.60
CA ILE A 122 8.75 15.51 8.56
C ILE A 122 9.72 16.66 8.78
N VAL A 123 9.96 17.02 10.04
CA VAL A 123 10.79 18.16 10.41
C VAL A 123 12.08 17.72 11.09
N ASP A 124 13.12 18.52 10.94
CA ASP A 124 14.29 18.50 11.81
C ASP A 124 14.15 19.66 12.81
N VAL A 125 13.92 19.32 14.07
CA VAL A 125 13.64 20.31 15.12
C VAL A 125 14.85 21.18 15.47
N MET A 126 16.06 20.64 15.28
CA MET A 126 17.30 21.36 15.52
C MET A 126 17.61 22.33 14.38
N LYS A 127 17.35 21.92 13.13
CA LYS A 127 17.48 22.77 11.94
C LYS A 127 16.27 23.68 11.71
N ARG A 128 15.19 23.50 12.47
CA ARG A 128 13.95 24.30 12.44
C ARG A 128 13.31 24.38 11.05
N LYS A 129 13.28 23.25 10.35
CA LYS A 129 12.76 23.19 8.98
C LYS A 129 12.16 21.84 8.66
N THR A 130 11.25 21.84 7.70
CA THR A 130 10.80 20.62 7.02
C THR A 130 11.94 20.05 6.19
N ILE A 131 12.25 18.78 6.39
CA ILE A 131 13.33 18.06 5.69
C ILE A 131 12.81 16.98 4.74
N ALA A 132 11.58 16.51 4.95
CA ALA A 132 10.96 15.53 4.10
C ALA A 132 9.43 15.59 4.14
N TYR A 133 8.79 14.84 3.25
CA TYR A 133 7.36 14.56 3.32
C TYR A 133 7.10 13.06 3.18
N GLU A 134 6.17 12.54 3.97
CA GLU A 134 5.61 11.21 3.77
C GLU A 134 4.45 11.24 2.79
N MET A 135 4.48 10.34 1.80
CA MET A 135 3.46 10.20 0.75
C MET A 135 2.39 9.21 1.18
N LEU A 136 1.25 9.77 1.55
CA LEU A 136 0.11 9.02 2.08
C LEU A 136 -0.96 8.85 1.00
N ALA A 137 -1.08 7.63 0.49
CA ALA A 137 -2.05 7.30 -0.55
C ALA A 137 -3.49 7.52 -0.08
N ARG A 138 -4.33 8.04 -0.98
CA ARG A 138 -5.78 8.18 -0.84
C ARG A 138 -6.42 7.79 -2.16
N SER A 139 -7.58 7.14 -2.13
CA SER A 139 -8.41 7.02 -3.34
C SER A 139 -9.45 8.13 -3.33
N VAL A 140 -9.44 8.99 -4.35
CA VAL A 140 -10.43 10.05 -4.55
C VAL A 140 -11.45 9.55 -5.56
N GLN A 141 -12.67 9.30 -5.09
CA GLN A 141 -13.75 8.77 -5.92
C GLN A 141 -14.34 9.85 -6.84
N THR A 142 -15.14 9.43 -7.83
CA THR A 142 -15.78 10.33 -8.80
C THR A 142 -16.76 11.31 -8.17
N ASP A 143 -17.35 10.95 -7.03
CA ASP A 143 -18.25 11.83 -6.25
C ASP A 143 -17.48 12.79 -5.30
N GLY A 144 -16.15 12.73 -5.32
CA GLY A 144 -15.26 13.54 -4.48
C GLY A 144 -15.01 12.95 -3.09
N SER A 145 -15.59 11.81 -2.74
CA SER A 145 -15.29 11.14 -1.48
C SER A 145 -13.84 10.62 -1.44
N VAL A 146 -13.26 10.60 -0.24
CA VAL A 146 -11.87 10.20 -0.02
C VAL A 146 -11.83 8.94 0.83
N ILE A 147 -11.26 7.89 0.27
CA ILE A 147 -11.07 6.60 0.92
C ILE A 147 -9.69 6.56 1.57
N SER A 148 -9.66 6.09 2.82
CA SER A 148 -8.44 5.95 3.60
C SER A 148 -7.51 4.86 3.02
N PRO A 149 -6.19 4.92 3.28
CA PRO A 149 -5.30 3.84 2.90
C PRO A 149 -5.71 2.51 3.54
N ALA A 150 -6.11 2.51 4.81
CA ALA A 150 -6.48 1.29 5.52
C ALA A 150 -7.59 0.51 4.79
N GLU A 151 -8.67 1.21 4.40
CA GLU A 151 -9.78 0.61 3.65
C GLU A 151 -9.36 0.16 2.24
N LEU A 152 -8.50 0.94 1.58
CA LEU A 152 -7.98 0.62 0.25
C LEU A 152 -7.09 -0.64 0.26
N TYR A 153 -6.18 -0.75 1.23
CA TYR A 153 -5.31 -1.91 1.42
C TYR A 153 -6.09 -3.14 1.90
N GLN A 154 -7.08 -2.98 2.77
CA GLN A 154 -7.99 -4.06 3.15
C GLN A 154 -8.71 -4.62 1.92
N SER A 155 -9.32 -3.75 1.11
CA SER A 155 -10.00 -4.14 -0.13
C SER A 155 -9.05 -4.86 -1.10
N ALA A 156 -7.78 -4.43 -1.17
CA ALA A 156 -6.78 -5.08 -2.01
C ALA A 156 -6.37 -6.47 -1.51
N ARG A 157 -6.30 -6.68 -0.19
CA ARG A 157 -6.05 -8.02 0.39
C ARG A 157 -7.21 -8.97 0.07
N GLU A 158 -8.44 -8.55 0.33
CA GLU A 158 -9.66 -9.34 0.02
C GLU A 158 -9.79 -9.66 -1.47
N GLN A 159 -9.22 -8.82 -2.34
CA GLN A 159 -9.25 -9.00 -3.78
C GLN A 159 -8.01 -9.66 -4.38
N ASN A 160 -7.00 -10.06 -3.58
CA ASN A 160 -5.70 -10.54 -4.06
C ASN A 160 -5.00 -9.53 -5.01
N GLN A 161 -5.20 -8.24 -4.78
CA GLN A 161 -4.66 -7.14 -5.59
C GLN A 161 -3.58 -6.33 -4.84
N LEU A 162 -3.11 -6.81 -3.69
CA LEU A 162 -2.17 -6.08 -2.83
C LEU A 162 -0.92 -5.62 -3.59
N PHE A 163 -0.27 -6.50 -4.35
CA PHE A 163 0.87 -6.15 -5.20
C PHE A 163 0.55 -5.08 -6.25
N ARG A 164 -0.61 -5.18 -6.89
CA ARG A 164 -1.00 -4.23 -7.95
C ARG A 164 -1.32 -2.86 -7.37
N LEU A 165 -1.96 -2.81 -6.20
CA LEU A 165 -2.21 -1.58 -5.47
C LEU A 165 -0.89 -0.94 -4.99
N ASP A 166 -0.06 -1.70 -4.27
CA ASP A 166 1.23 -1.25 -3.72
C ASP A 166 2.13 -0.66 -4.83
N ARG A 167 2.23 -1.37 -5.96
CA ARG A 167 2.93 -0.85 -7.15
C ARG A 167 2.32 0.47 -7.66
N ALA A 168 1.00 0.56 -7.75
CA ALA A 168 0.32 1.77 -8.24
C ALA A 168 0.52 2.96 -7.27
N CYS A 169 0.48 2.72 -5.96
CA CYS A 169 0.81 3.69 -4.93
C CYS A 169 2.25 4.20 -5.07
N ARG A 170 3.25 3.31 -5.18
CA ARG A 170 4.65 3.72 -5.39
C ARG A 170 4.83 4.60 -6.63
N ILE A 171 4.21 4.22 -7.75
CA ILE A 171 4.30 5.00 -8.99
C ILE A 171 3.64 6.37 -8.81
N ALA A 172 2.43 6.43 -8.26
CA ALA A 172 1.72 7.69 -8.01
C ALA A 172 2.48 8.61 -7.04
N ALA A 173 3.18 8.04 -6.06
CA ALA A 173 4.04 8.78 -5.14
C ALA A 173 5.21 9.42 -5.87
N ILE A 174 5.94 8.64 -6.68
CA ILE A 174 7.05 9.14 -7.49
C ILE A 174 6.60 10.24 -8.47
N GLU A 175 5.46 10.04 -9.14
CA GLU A 175 4.89 11.03 -10.06
C GLU A 175 4.43 12.31 -9.36
N THR A 176 4.22 12.27 -8.04
CA THR A 176 3.87 13.43 -7.23
C THR A 176 5.10 14.14 -6.64
N VAL A 177 6.29 13.53 -6.66
CA VAL A 177 7.53 14.10 -6.08
C VAL A 177 7.85 15.49 -6.64
N SER A 178 7.49 15.78 -7.89
CA SER A 178 7.72 17.10 -8.49
C SER A 178 7.01 18.26 -7.76
N LYS A 179 6.06 17.96 -6.88
CA LYS A 179 5.42 18.97 -6.01
C LYS A 179 6.25 19.27 -4.76
N VAL A 180 7.17 18.39 -4.38
CA VAL A 180 8.01 18.51 -3.19
C VAL A 180 9.32 19.25 -3.56
N PRO A 181 9.73 20.28 -2.80
CA PRO A 181 11.00 20.98 -2.99
C PRO A 181 12.20 20.06 -3.17
N ASP A 182 13.11 20.40 -4.09
CA ASP A 182 14.19 19.50 -4.52
C ASP A 182 15.20 19.13 -3.44
N ASN A 183 15.29 19.94 -2.39
CA ASN A 183 16.18 19.72 -1.25
C ASN A 183 15.55 18.88 -0.12
N GLN A 184 14.35 18.32 -0.34
CA GLN A 184 13.62 17.53 0.65
C GLN A 184 13.45 16.08 0.18
N LEU A 185 13.49 15.17 1.15
CA LEU A 185 13.26 13.75 0.93
C LEU A 185 11.76 13.45 0.81
N VAL A 186 11.45 12.30 0.23
CA VAL A 186 10.09 11.79 0.09
C VAL A 186 10.04 10.35 0.59
N PHE A 187 9.20 10.11 1.60
CA PHE A 187 8.99 8.79 2.18
C PHE A 187 7.82 8.12 1.44
N ILE A 188 8.05 6.89 0.99
CA ILE A 188 7.08 6.11 0.22
C ILE A 188 6.93 4.74 0.85
N ASN A 189 5.73 4.47 1.35
CA ASN A 189 5.35 3.18 1.88
C ASN A 189 5.39 2.08 0.82
N PHE A 190 5.85 0.90 1.24
CA PHE A 190 5.72 -0.32 0.45
C PHE A 190 5.39 -1.54 1.31
N VAL A 191 4.70 -2.49 0.70
CA VAL A 191 4.30 -3.75 1.33
C VAL A 191 5.28 -4.87 0.94
N PRO A 192 6.13 -5.36 1.86
CA PRO A 192 7.19 -6.31 1.52
C PRO A 192 6.66 -7.68 1.07
N THR A 193 5.56 -8.17 1.64
CA THR A 193 4.92 -9.45 1.27
C THR A 193 4.40 -9.48 -0.16
N SER A 194 4.23 -8.32 -0.77
CA SER A 194 3.83 -8.20 -2.17
C SER A 194 5.00 -8.32 -3.15
N ILE A 195 6.25 -8.26 -2.65
CA ILE A 195 7.47 -8.27 -3.45
C ILE A 195 8.09 -9.65 -3.34
N TYR A 196 8.10 -10.42 -4.44
CA TYR A 196 8.66 -11.77 -4.46
C TYR A 196 10.06 -11.81 -5.07
N VAL A 197 10.25 -11.08 -6.18
CA VAL A 197 11.54 -10.94 -6.85
C VAL A 197 11.82 -9.46 -6.98
N PRO A 198 12.67 -8.88 -6.11
CA PRO A 198 12.90 -7.43 -6.05
C PRO A 198 13.20 -6.81 -7.41
N GLU A 199 14.07 -7.44 -8.20
CA GLU A 199 14.50 -6.98 -9.52
C GLU A 199 13.34 -6.81 -10.50
N HIS A 200 12.33 -7.67 -10.42
CA HIS A 200 11.18 -7.64 -11.30
C HIS A 200 10.05 -6.77 -10.73
N CYS A 201 9.71 -6.98 -9.45
CA CYS A 201 8.62 -6.30 -8.78
C CYS A 201 8.84 -4.78 -8.65
N LEU A 202 10.11 -4.36 -8.53
CA LEU A 202 10.48 -2.97 -8.30
C LEU A 202 11.02 -2.26 -9.53
N ALA A 203 11.22 -2.96 -10.65
CA ALA A 203 11.69 -2.37 -11.91
C ALA A 203 10.87 -1.16 -12.34
N THR A 204 9.54 -1.23 -12.19
CA THR A 204 8.65 -0.14 -12.59
C THR A 204 8.74 1.07 -11.68
N THR A 205 9.12 0.87 -10.41
CA THR A 205 9.39 1.95 -9.47
C THR A 205 10.67 2.69 -9.87
N VAL A 206 11.74 1.95 -10.20
CA VAL A 206 13.00 2.52 -10.71
C VAL A 206 12.76 3.32 -11.99
N GLN A 207 12.03 2.74 -12.95
CA GLN A 207 11.69 3.39 -14.23
C GLN A 207 10.82 4.63 -14.05
N ALA A 208 9.92 4.64 -13.05
CA ALA A 208 9.12 5.83 -12.74
C ALA A 208 10.03 6.97 -12.24
N ALA A 209 10.98 6.69 -11.35
CA ALA A 209 11.91 7.71 -10.85
C ALA A 209 12.77 8.29 -11.99
N GLU A 210 13.29 7.43 -12.87
CA GLU A 210 14.04 7.86 -14.07
C GLU A 210 13.18 8.71 -15.02
N ARG A 211 11.97 8.25 -15.35
CA ARG A 211 11.04 8.98 -16.24
C ARG A 211 10.69 10.36 -15.69
N CYS A 212 10.51 10.48 -14.38
CA CYS A 212 10.19 11.73 -13.71
C CYS A 212 11.42 12.60 -13.41
N GLY A 213 12.64 12.12 -13.70
CA GLY A 213 13.89 12.84 -13.38
C GLY A 213 14.15 13.02 -11.89
N VAL A 214 13.58 12.14 -11.05
CA VAL A 214 13.73 12.22 -9.59
C VAL A 214 15.05 11.59 -9.18
N GLU A 215 15.88 12.34 -8.48
CA GLU A 215 17.09 11.82 -7.85
C GLU A 215 16.74 10.71 -6.86
N ARG A 216 17.25 9.51 -7.09
CA ARG A 216 16.85 8.31 -6.32
C ARG A 216 17.17 8.44 -4.83
N HIS A 217 18.25 9.13 -4.46
CA HIS A 217 18.61 9.35 -3.06
C HIS A 217 17.63 10.26 -2.31
N ARG A 218 16.71 10.95 -3.01
CA ARG A 218 15.61 11.70 -2.39
C ARG A 218 14.47 10.79 -1.92
N ILE A 219 14.37 9.57 -2.44
CA ILE A 219 13.27 8.67 -2.11
C ILE A 219 13.73 7.71 -1.01
N VAL A 220 12.97 7.70 0.09
CA VAL A 220 13.10 6.79 1.20
C VAL A 220 11.95 5.79 1.11
N PHE A 221 12.24 4.51 0.93
CA PHE A 221 11.23 3.46 0.95
C PHE A 221 11.02 2.95 2.36
N GLU A 222 9.77 2.94 2.79
CA GLU A 222 9.37 2.60 4.14
C GLU A 222 8.65 1.26 4.17
N VAL A 223 9.13 0.35 5.01
CA VAL A 223 8.54 -0.97 5.20
C VAL A 223 7.32 -0.83 6.11
N VAL A 224 6.11 -1.09 5.59
CA VAL A 224 4.89 -1.08 6.43
C VAL A 224 4.75 -2.41 7.16
N GLU A 225 4.67 -2.39 8.49
CA GLU A 225 4.74 -3.56 9.38
C GLU A 225 3.51 -4.49 9.35
N THR A 226 2.35 -4.06 8.82
CA THR A 226 1.09 -4.84 8.94
C THR A 226 1.14 -6.29 8.41
N ASP A 227 2.19 -6.68 7.69
CA ASP A 227 2.49 -8.08 7.42
C ASP A 227 3.85 -8.45 8.06
N HIS A 228 3.82 -9.10 9.23
CA HIS A 228 5.00 -9.62 9.92
C HIS A 228 5.91 -10.34 8.90
N VAL A 229 7.11 -9.81 8.64
CA VAL A 229 8.01 -10.43 7.67
C VAL A 229 8.68 -11.63 8.33
N GLU A 230 8.08 -12.81 8.15
CA GLU A 230 8.62 -14.07 8.66
C GLU A 230 10.02 -14.38 8.09
N ASP A 231 10.33 -13.86 6.90
CA ASP A 231 11.61 -14.03 6.22
C ASP A 231 12.41 -12.72 6.17
N LEU A 232 13.16 -12.44 7.25
CA LEU A 232 14.11 -11.32 7.34
C LEU A 232 15.16 -11.36 6.22
N SER A 233 15.52 -12.54 5.72
CA SER A 233 16.52 -12.67 4.66
C SER A 233 15.98 -12.13 3.33
N HIS A 234 14.69 -12.39 3.07
CA HIS A 234 13.97 -11.85 1.93
C HIS A 234 13.77 -10.35 2.04
N LEU A 235 13.35 -9.84 3.21
CA LEU A 235 13.27 -8.38 3.43
C LEU A 235 14.61 -7.70 3.20
N ARG A 236 15.70 -8.28 3.73
CA ARG A 236 17.06 -7.78 3.49
C ARG A 236 17.38 -7.72 1.99
N SER A 237 16.96 -8.71 1.20
CA SER A 237 17.16 -8.71 -0.25
C SER A 237 16.42 -7.54 -0.93
N ILE A 238 15.19 -7.25 -0.51
CA ILE A 238 14.39 -6.11 -1.00
C ILE A 238 15.09 -4.79 -0.68
N LEU A 239 15.50 -4.58 0.57
CA LEU A 239 16.18 -3.36 1.01
C LEU A 239 17.54 -3.19 0.32
N SER A 240 18.29 -4.28 0.15
CA SER A 240 19.57 -4.27 -0.56
C SER A 240 19.39 -3.86 -2.01
N TYR A 241 18.37 -4.40 -2.70
CA TYR A 241 18.05 -4.00 -4.06
C TYR A 241 17.74 -2.50 -4.17
N TYR A 242 16.95 -1.94 -3.25
CA TYR A 242 16.68 -0.50 -3.24
C TYR A 242 17.96 0.33 -3.04
N ARG A 243 18.82 -0.05 -2.10
CA ARG A 243 20.11 0.63 -1.86
C ARG A 243 21.04 0.56 -3.05
N GLU A 244 21.14 -0.59 -3.72
CA GLU A 244 21.93 -0.75 -4.95
C GLU A 244 21.43 0.15 -6.09
N LYS A 245 20.14 0.47 -6.12
CA LYS A 245 19.58 1.45 -7.06
C LYS A 245 19.77 2.89 -6.63
N GLY A 246 20.26 3.15 -5.42
CA GLY A 246 20.52 4.49 -4.88
C GLY A 246 19.36 5.10 -4.10
N PHE A 247 18.39 4.30 -3.68
CA PHE A 247 17.33 4.71 -2.75
C PHE A 247 17.78 4.53 -1.29
N GLN A 248 17.08 5.21 -0.38
CA GLN A 248 17.20 4.98 1.06
C GLN A 248 16.08 4.08 1.56
N CYS A 249 16.26 3.47 2.73
CA CYS A 249 15.24 2.63 3.35
C CYS A 249 14.99 3.00 4.81
N ALA A 250 13.71 3.02 5.19
CA ALA A 250 13.25 3.20 6.56
C ALA A 250 12.53 1.94 7.08
N LEU A 251 12.66 1.66 8.37
CA LEU A 251 11.77 0.75 9.09
C LEU A 251 10.71 1.58 9.82
N ASP A 252 9.45 1.29 9.54
CA ASP A 252 8.30 1.86 10.25
C ASP A 252 8.01 1.12 11.57
N ASP A 253 7.29 1.76 12.49
CA ASP A 253 6.69 1.17 13.70
C ASP A 253 7.62 0.32 14.61
N PHE A 254 8.91 0.68 14.69
CA PHE A 254 9.88 -0.08 15.48
C PHE A 254 9.46 -0.21 16.95
N GLY A 255 9.35 -1.46 17.42
CA GLY A 255 8.90 -1.84 18.77
C GLY A 255 7.57 -2.61 18.87
N GLU A 256 6.82 -2.81 17.78
CA GLU A 256 5.69 -3.80 17.73
C GLU A 256 6.16 -5.20 17.29
N GLY A 257 7.16 -5.30 16.40
CA GLY A 257 7.65 -6.59 15.88
C GLY A 257 9.14 -6.62 15.49
N PHE A 258 9.70 -5.48 15.09
CA PHE A 258 11.15 -5.30 14.96
C PHE A 258 11.66 -4.60 16.22
N SER A 259 12.11 -5.36 17.23
CA SER A 259 12.57 -4.76 18.49
C SER A 259 13.88 -5.35 19.00
N ASP A 260 14.46 -6.29 18.26
CA ASP A 260 15.73 -6.88 18.59
C ASP A 260 16.89 -6.25 17.80
N GLU A 261 18.05 -6.29 18.45
CA GLU A 261 19.32 -5.82 17.89
C GLU A 261 19.71 -6.63 16.64
N GLU A 262 19.32 -7.90 16.59
CA GLU A 262 19.59 -8.79 15.46
C GLU A 262 18.93 -8.29 14.16
N THR A 263 17.66 -7.89 14.20
CA THR A 263 16.98 -7.32 13.05
C THR A 263 17.70 -6.07 12.53
N MET A 264 18.07 -5.16 13.43
CA MET A 264 18.78 -3.92 13.07
C MET A 264 20.12 -4.22 12.37
N ASP A 265 20.88 -5.17 12.92
CA ASP A 265 22.18 -5.57 12.37
C ASP A 265 22.07 -6.25 11.00
N VAL A 266 20.98 -6.99 10.78
CA VAL A 266 20.68 -7.70 9.52
C VAL A 266 20.15 -6.74 8.45
N LEU A 267 19.20 -5.86 8.78
CA LEU A 267 18.52 -4.99 7.83
C LEU A 267 19.28 -3.68 7.56
N ARG A 268 20.03 -3.19 8.54
CA ARG A 268 20.83 -1.95 8.52
C ARG A 268 20.10 -0.74 7.90
N PRO A 269 18.91 -0.38 8.40
CA PRO A 269 18.11 0.70 7.82
C PRO A 269 18.81 2.06 7.90
N ASP A 270 18.53 2.93 6.93
CA ASP A 270 19.05 4.30 6.94
C ASP A 270 18.29 5.15 7.98
N ILE A 271 17.00 4.83 8.16
CA ILE A 271 16.08 5.53 9.06
C ILE A 271 15.25 4.52 9.85
N VAL A 272 15.02 4.80 11.13
CA VAL A 272 14.14 4.02 11.99
C VAL A 272 13.12 4.95 12.60
N LYS A 273 11.86 4.58 12.44
CA LYS A 273 10.71 5.30 12.95
C LYS A 273 10.26 4.72 14.29
N LEU A 274 10.13 5.58 15.30
CA LEU A 274 9.57 5.24 16.60
C LEU A 274 8.04 5.32 16.53
N ASP A 275 7.40 4.19 16.79
CA ASP A 275 5.94 4.05 16.77
C ASP A 275 5.24 5.06 17.68
N ARG A 276 4.11 5.58 17.20
CA ARG A 276 3.22 6.52 17.89
C ARG A 276 2.83 6.06 19.30
N LYS A 277 2.71 4.76 19.56
CA LYS A 277 2.36 4.19 20.88
C LYS A 277 3.38 4.56 21.95
N TYR A 278 4.65 4.72 21.58
CA TYR A 278 5.71 5.16 22.49
C TYR A 278 5.80 6.68 22.58
N VAL A 279 5.37 7.40 21.55
CA VAL A 279 5.34 8.88 21.51
C VAL A 279 4.18 9.45 22.31
N THR A 280 2.97 8.88 22.17
CA THR A 280 1.75 9.40 22.78
C THR A 280 1.90 9.46 24.30
N ASP A 281 1.73 10.64 24.90
CA ASP A 281 1.89 10.90 26.34
C ASP A 281 3.27 10.53 26.92
N ILE A 282 4.34 10.47 26.10
CA ILE A 282 5.70 10.14 26.57
C ILE A 282 6.18 11.08 27.68
N HIS A 283 5.77 12.35 27.64
CA HIS A 283 6.09 13.37 28.65
C HIS A 283 5.48 13.09 30.04
N LYS A 284 4.56 12.14 30.15
CA LYS A 284 3.89 11.71 31.40
C LYS A 284 4.29 10.31 31.84
N ASN A 285 5.09 9.59 31.05
CA ASN A 285 5.31 8.16 31.25
C ASN A 285 6.80 7.78 31.17
N ASP A 286 7.39 7.53 32.34
CA ASP A 286 8.81 7.17 32.46
C ASP A 286 9.16 5.79 31.88
N GLU A 287 8.19 4.89 31.74
CA GLU A 287 8.40 3.64 31.03
C GLU A 287 8.52 3.88 29.53
N LYS A 288 7.62 4.67 28.93
CA LYS A 288 7.70 5.06 27.52
C LYS A 288 9.01 5.80 27.21
N ARG A 289 9.43 6.71 28.10
CA ARG A 289 10.73 7.41 27.99
C ARG A 289 11.90 6.43 27.94
N ARG A 290 11.96 5.49 28.89
CA ARG A 290 13.03 4.47 28.93
C ARG A 290 13.03 3.57 27.70
N THR A 291 11.85 3.19 27.21
CA THR A 291 11.75 2.38 25.99
C THR A 291 12.20 3.17 24.76
N ALA A 292 11.74 4.41 24.60
CA ALA A 292 12.15 5.27 23.50
C ALA A 292 13.67 5.57 23.51
N ASP A 293 14.27 5.78 24.68
CA ASP A 293 15.71 5.95 24.88
C ASP A 293 16.51 4.69 24.48
N SER A 294 16.04 3.53 24.92
CA SER A 294 16.64 2.24 24.52
C SER A 294 16.59 2.03 23.01
N ILE A 295 15.43 2.25 22.38
CA ILE A 295 15.25 2.16 20.92
C ILE A 295 16.16 3.16 20.19
N TYR A 296 16.26 4.39 20.71
CA TYR A 296 17.14 5.42 20.16
C TYR A 296 18.58 4.92 20.12
N HIS A 297 19.11 4.46 21.26
CA HIS A 297 20.49 4.00 21.33
C HIS A 297 20.76 2.77 20.47
N GLN A 298 19.80 1.84 20.36
CA GLN A 298 19.91 0.67 19.47
C GLN A 298 20.00 1.09 17.99
N GLY A 299 19.08 1.92 17.52
CA GLY A 299 19.11 2.39 16.12
C GLY A 299 20.34 3.24 15.82
N ARG A 300 20.79 4.09 16.76
CA ARG A 300 22.04 4.85 16.62
C ARG A 300 23.28 3.96 16.57
N LYS A 301 23.32 2.87 17.36
CA LYS A 301 24.40 1.88 17.31
C LYS A 301 24.48 1.18 15.95
N ALA A 302 23.32 0.92 15.33
CA ALA A 302 23.22 0.40 13.97
C ALA A 302 23.52 1.43 12.87
N GLY A 303 23.73 2.70 13.23
CA GLY A 303 24.02 3.80 12.30
C GLY A 303 22.78 4.47 11.69
N ALA A 304 21.57 4.07 12.10
CA ALA A 304 20.32 4.60 11.57
C ALA A 304 20.02 6.00 12.12
N THR A 305 19.36 6.83 11.31
CA THR A 305 18.76 8.09 11.78
C THR A 305 17.42 7.79 12.45
N MET A 306 17.17 8.38 13.62
CA MET A 306 15.95 8.13 14.38
C MET A 306 14.91 9.22 14.08
N LEU A 307 13.68 8.79 13.76
CA LEU A 307 12.51 9.63 13.48
C LEU A 307 11.41 9.24 14.47
N ALA A 308 10.79 10.22 15.14
CA ALA A 308 9.64 9.97 16.02
C ALA A 308 8.32 10.36 15.36
N GLU A 309 7.31 9.51 15.46
CA GLU A 309 6.03 9.70 14.78
C GLU A 309 4.83 9.85 15.69
N GLY A 310 3.80 10.50 15.13
CA GLY A 310 2.56 10.74 15.86
C GLY A 310 2.72 11.77 16.97
N VAL A 311 3.62 12.74 16.82
CA VAL A 311 3.76 13.88 17.75
C VAL A 311 2.53 14.78 17.65
N GLU A 312 1.76 14.91 18.72
CA GLU A 312 0.51 15.68 18.74
C GLU A 312 0.60 16.96 19.58
N CYS A 313 1.50 17.04 20.55
CA CYS A 313 1.70 18.23 21.37
C CYS A 313 3.16 18.66 21.58
N GLU A 314 3.33 19.85 22.17
CA GLU A 314 4.62 20.46 22.44
C GLU A 314 5.47 19.63 23.40
N GLU A 315 4.85 19.13 24.47
CA GLU A 315 5.52 18.41 25.55
C GLU A 315 6.09 17.07 25.06
N GLU A 316 5.38 16.38 24.17
CA GLU A 316 5.89 15.20 23.47
C GLU A 316 7.10 15.56 22.61
N ALA A 317 6.99 16.63 21.82
CA ALA A 317 8.03 17.07 20.91
C ALA A 317 9.34 17.40 21.65
N VAL A 318 9.23 18.14 22.75
CA VAL A 318 10.37 18.50 23.62
C VAL A 318 10.98 17.26 24.27
N THR A 319 10.16 16.38 24.87
CA THR A 319 10.65 15.14 25.50
C THR A 319 11.40 14.26 24.50
N LEU A 320 10.89 14.13 23.28
CA LEU A 320 11.55 13.36 22.21
C LEU A 320 12.88 13.99 21.77
N ALA A 321 12.93 15.32 21.67
CA ALA A 321 14.15 16.03 21.33
C ALA A 321 15.23 15.88 22.43
N GLU A 322 14.84 15.89 23.71
CA GLU A 322 15.72 15.64 24.85
C GLU A 322 16.35 14.24 24.83
N ILE A 323 15.59 13.23 24.40
CA ILE A 323 16.10 11.86 24.20
C ILE A 323 17.04 11.79 22.98
N GLY A 324 16.86 12.67 21.99
CA GLY A 324 17.72 12.79 20.81
C GLY A 324 17.00 12.54 19.48
N TYR A 325 15.68 12.31 19.48
CA TYR A 325 14.86 12.24 18.27
C TYR A 325 14.69 13.64 17.66
N THR A 326 15.66 14.02 16.84
CA THR A 326 15.70 15.32 16.17
C THR A 326 14.80 15.38 14.94
N LEU A 327 14.55 14.23 14.29
CA LEU A 327 13.54 14.14 13.25
C LEU A 327 12.21 13.77 13.88
N GLN A 328 11.17 14.53 13.54
CA GLN A 328 9.83 14.34 14.12
C GLN A 328 8.74 14.53 13.06
N GLN A 329 7.64 13.78 13.21
CA GLN A 329 6.46 13.86 12.38
C GLN A 329 5.20 13.75 13.24
N GLY A 330 4.17 14.54 12.90
CA GLY A 330 2.90 14.45 13.60
C GLY A 330 2.03 15.69 13.43
N TYR A 331 0.82 15.64 13.98
CA TYR A 331 -0.17 16.71 13.84
C TYR A 331 0.23 18.01 14.54
N TRP A 332 1.17 17.96 15.49
CA TRP A 332 1.78 19.14 16.07
C TRP A 332 2.43 20.04 15.00
N TYR A 333 3.04 19.42 13.98
CA TYR A 333 3.75 20.09 12.88
C TYR A 333 2.88 20.27 11.63
N GLY A 334 2.08 19.26 11.29
CA GLY A 334 1.20 19.34 10.13
C GLY A 334 0.42 18.04 9.90
N LYS A 335 -0.84 18.20 9.47
CA LYS A 335 -1.65 17.09 8.97
C LYS A 335 -1.30 16.79 7.51
N PRO A 336 -1.56 15.57 7.01
CA PRO A 336 -1.46 15.26 5.60
C PRO A 336 -2.29 16.23 4.74
N ALA A 337 -1.70 16.74 3.66
CA ALA A 337 -2.34 17.71 2.76
C ALA A 337 -2.02 17.42 1.29
N TRP A 338 -2.84 17.91 0.35
CA TRP A 338 -2.66 17.69 -1.09
C TRP A 338 -1.49 18.45 -1.72
N LEU A 339 -0.98 19.44 -1.00
CA LEU A 339 0.20 20.23 -1.34
C LEU A 339 1.16 20.20 -0.14
N PRO A 340 2.47 20.37 -0.35
CA PRO A 340 3.40 20.56 0.75
C PRO A 340 2.95 21.74 1.62
N VAL A 341 2.91 21.51 2.93
CA VAL A 341 2.58 22.55 3.92
C VAL A 341 3.86 22.96 4.63
N ASP A 342 4.08 24.26 4.72
CA ASP A 342 5.13 24.83 5.56
C ASP A 342 4.71 24.77 7.02
N VAL A 343 5.62 24.30 7.87
CA VAL A 343 5.38 24.21 9.31
C VAL A 343 5.53 25.60 9.93
N ASP A 344 4.59 25.97 10.81
CA ASP A 344 4.62 27.24 11.53
C ASP A 344 5.95 27.38 12.31
N PRO A 345 6.80 28.38 12.01
CA PRO A 345 8.10 28.53 12.64
C PRO A 345 8.06 28.62 14.18
N ARG A 346 6.93 29.08 14.74
CA ARG A 346 6.74 29.18 16.20
C ARG A 346 6.80 27.82 16.89
N LYS A 347 6.47 26.73 16.17
CA LYS A 347 6.55 25.35 16.66
C LYS A 347 7.97 24.91 17.00
N PHE A 348 8.99 25.64 16.52
CA PHE A 348 10.40 25.34 16.79
C PHE A 348 11.01 26.16 17.92
N HIS A 349 10.31 27.17 18.44
CA HIS A 349 10.84 28.02 19.53
C HIS A 349 11.01 27.26 20.85
N VAL A 350 10.39 26.10 20.99
CA VAL A 350 10.41 25.31 22.22
C VAL A 350 11.74 24.58 22.40
N PHE A 351 12.52 24.43 21.34
CA PHE A 351 13.83 23.75 21.32
C PHE A 351 15.00 24.71 21.60
N HIS A 352 14.78 25.76 22.39
CA HIS A 352 15.82 26.71 22.77
C HIS A 352 16.59 26.19 24.00
N HIS A 353 17.63 25.38 23.77
CA HIS A 353 18.74 25.17 24.70
C HIS A 353 20.08 25.08 23.97
#